data_AF-A0A8S3YEG6-F1
#
_entry.id   AF-A0A8S3YEG6-F1
#
_cell.length_a   1.000
_cell.length_b   1.000
_cell.length_c   1.000
_cell.angle_alpha   90.00
_cell.angle_beta   90.00
_cell.angle_gamma   90.00
#
_symmetry.space_group_name_H-M   'P 1'
#
loop_
_entity.id
_entity.type
_entity.pdbx_description
1 polymer ?
#
loop_
_entity_poly.entity_id
_entity_poly.type
_entity_poly.pdbx_seq_one_letter_code
_entity_poly.pdbx_strand_id
1 'polypeptide(L)'
;TAKWRGSRYVKGDDYSVIVMYDVNGFIAGVQTAVAKTPTYPPLKLKPPFIDDEDRSFLTVYFTDPVKICTTGRSAEQFASEGTGSNLYIQNNTSPEASIRLFSTVEEAENTKPWTIASCLT
;
A
#
# COMPACT_ATOMS: atom_id res chain seq x y z
N THR A 1 -7.22 16.75 -3.78
CA THR A 1 -7.17 15.33 -4.21
C THR A 1 -7.03 14.48 -2.97
N ALA A 2 -7.69 13.32 -2.88
CA ALA A 2 -7.61 12.48 -1.68
C ALA A 2 -6.18 11.95 -1.45
N LYS A 3 -5.71 11.90 -0.20
CA LYS A 3 -4.35 11.43 0.17
C LYS A 3 -4.16 9.93 -0.04
N TRP A 4 -5.27 9.17 -0.05
CA TRP A 4 -5.30 7.72 -0.17
C TRP A 4 -6.29 7.32 -1.28
N ARG A 5 -6.16 6.11 -1.81
CA ARG A 5 -7.15 5.53 -2.72
C ARG A 5 -7.85 4.34 -2.05
N GLY A 6 -9.12 4.18 -2.39
CA GLY A 6 -9.99 3.10 -1.96
C GLY A 6 -10.83 3.44 -0.73
N SER A 7 -11.93 2.71 -0.60
CA SER A 7 -12.78 2.71 0.59
C SER A 7 -12.03 1.99 1.72
N ARG A 8 -11.75 2.70 2.81
CA ARG A 8 -10.93 2.23 3.94
C ARG A 8 -11.82 1.70 5.07
N TYR A 9 -11.52 0.50 5.54
CA TYR A 9 -12.21 -0.14 6.65
C TYR A 9 -11.22 -0.48 7.76
N VAL A 10 -11.56 -0.10 8.98
CA VAL A 10 -10.80 -0.32 10.20
C VAL A 10 -11.60 -1.18 11.17
N LYS A 11 -10.92 -1.87 12.08
CA LYS A 11 -11.59 -2.70 13.10
C LYS A 11 -11.83 -1.86 14.35
N GLY A 12 -13.04 -1.34 14.52
CA GLY A 12 -13.31 -0.34 15.57
C GLY A 12 -12.47 0.91 15.31
N ASP A 13 -11.72 1.37 16.33
CA ASP A 13 -10.78 2.49 16.21
C ASP A 13 -9.31 2.04 16.11
N ASP A 14 -9.09 0.77 15.74
CA ASP A 14 -7.75 0.21 15.55
C ASP A 14 -7.28 0.37 14.09
N TYR A 15 -6.30 1.25 13.90
CA TYR A 15 -5.66 1.54 12.61
C TYR A 15 -4.42 0.69 12.33
N SER A 16 -4.14 -0.33 13.15
CA SER A 16 -3.02 -1.25 12.93
C SER A 16 -3.17 -2.00 11.61
N VAL A 17 -4.41 -2.34 11.23
CA VAL A 17 -4.76 -2.96 9.95
C VAL A 17 -5.96 -2.23 9.35
N ILE A 18 -5.76 -1.67 8.16
CA ILE A 18 -6.76 -0.96 7.38
C ILE A 18 -6.87 -1.70 6.04
N VAL A 19 -8.04 -2.25 5.76
CA VAL A 19 -8.31 -2.91 4.47
C VAL A 19 -8.91 -1.88 3.51
N MET A 20 -8.46 -1.89 2.26
CA MET A 20 -8.90 -0.94 1.24
C MET A 20 -9.59 -1.68 0.10
N TYR A 21 -10.66 -1.12 -0.43
CA TYR A 21 -11.42 -1.66 -1.56
C TYR A 21 -11.50 -0.65 -2.70
N ASP A 22 -11.50 -1.13 -3.94
CA ASP A 22 -11.78 -0.29 -5.10
C ASP A 22 -13.26 0.10 -5.18
N VAL A 23 -13.59 0.95 -6.15
CA VAL A 23 -14.94 1.47 -6.39
C VAL A 23 -15.98 0.38 -6.68
N ASN A 24 -15.55 -0.82 -7.11
CA ASN A 24 -16.43 -1.97 -7.37
C ASN A 24 -16.49 -2.96 -6.19
N GLY A 25 -15.80 -2.66 -5.08
CA GLY A 25 -15.84 -3.47 -3.87
C GLY A 25 -14.80 -4.60 -3.81
N PHE A 26 -13.82 -4.65 -4.72
CA PHE A 26 -12.74 -5.64 -4.65
C PHE A 26 -11.56 -5.13 -3.85
N ILE A 27 -10.88 -6.00 -3.10
CA ILE A 27 -9.75 -5.63 -2.22
C ILE A 27 -8.62 -4.97 -3.02
N ALA A 28 -8.34 -3.70 -2.77
CA ALA A 28 -7.39 -2.89 -3.54
C ALA A 28 -6.07 -2.64 -2.82
N GLY A 29 -5.98 -2.96 -1.53
CA GLY A 29 -4.74 -2.82 -0.78
C GLY A 29 -4.92 -2.91 0.72
N VAL A 30 -3.83 -2.70 1.42
CA VAL A 30 -3.76 -2.63 2.89
C VAL A 30 -2.97 -1.42 3.32
N GLN A 31 -3.31 -0.91 4.48
CA GLN A 31 -2.63 0.21 5.09
C GLN A 31 -2.48 -0.07 6.59
N THR A 32 -1.40 0.43 7.16
CA THR A 32 -1.21 0.43 8.62
C THR A 32 -0.87 1.85 9.05
N ALA A 33 -1.32 2.22 10.24
CA ALA A 33 -1.00 3.48 10.88
C ALA A 33 -0.28 3.25 12.19
N VAL A 34 0.76 4.05 12.41
CA VAL A 34 1.46 4.12 13.69
C VAL A 34 1.27 5.51 14.28
N ALA A 35 1.13 5.61 15.59
CA ALA A 35 1.16 6.90 16.26
C ALA A 35 2.52 7.57 16.02
N LYS A 36 2.50 8.86 15.70
CA LYS A 36 3.74 9.63 15.58
C LYS A 36 4.37 9.76 16.94
N THR A 37 5.66 9.47 16.98
CA THR A 37 6.51 9.78 18.13
C THR A 37 7.67 10.63 17.66
N PRO A 38 8.41 11.31 18.56
CA PRO A 38 9.60 12.05 18.16
C PRO A 38 10.66 11.20 17.45
N THR A 39 10.63 9.87 17.61
CA THR A 39 11.66 8.94 17.11
C THR A 39 11.15 7.98 16.03
N TYR A 40 9.84 7.84 15.85
CA TYR A 40 9.24 6.88 14.90
C TYR A 40 8.07 7.49 14.10
N PRO A 41 8.00 7.23 12.78
CA PRO A 41 9.02 6.56 11.97
C PRO A 41 10.25 7.47 11.80
N PRO A 42 11.48 6.91 11.87
CA PRO A 42 12.70 7.69 11.72
C PRO A 42 12.74 8.34 10.34
N LEU A 43 13.31 9.55 10.24
CA LEU A 43 13.35 10.33 9.00
C LEU A 43 13.89 9.54 7.80
N LYS A 44 14.88 8.67 8.00
CA LYS A 44 15.45 7.81 6.95
C LYS A 44 14.45 6.81 6.33
N LEU A 45 13.35 6.51 7.02
CA LEU A 45 12.27 5.63 6.54
C LEU A 45 11.08 6.43 6.00
N LYS A 46 11.21 7.76 5.89
CA LYS A 46 10.26 8.64 5.22
C LYS A 46 10.87 9.11 3.90
N PRO A 47 10.27 8.79 2.74
CA PRO A 47 9.19 7.82 2.49
C PRO A 47 9.62 6.35 2.72
N PRO A 48 8.67 5.38 2.86
CA PRO A 48 7.26 5.39 2.44
C PRO A 48 6.21 5.80 3.49
N PHE A 49 6.59 6.15 4.72
CA PHE A 49 5.61 6.62 5.70
C PHE A 49 5.10 8.03 5.37
N ILE A 50 3.78 8.18 5.25
CA ILE A 50 3.11 9.45 4.93
C ILE A 50 2.27 9.90 6.13
N ASP A 51 2.49 11.13 6.59
CA ASP A 51 1.86 11.64 7.80
C ASP A 51 0.42 12.12 7.56
N ASP A 52 -0.44 11.85 8.53
CA ASP A 52 -1.81 12.37 8.61
C ASP A 52 -2.16 12.58 10.09
N GLU A 53 -2.49 13.82 10.46
CA GLU A 53 -2.80 14.21 11.84
C GLU A 53 -1.74 13.78 12.86
N ASP A 54 -2.04 12.86 13.76
CA ASP A 54 -1.16 12.34 14.82
C ASP A 54 -0.52 10.99 14.44
N ARG A 55 -0.68 10.53 13.20
CA ARG A 55 -0.24 9.21 12.73
C ARG A 55 0.64 9.29 11.47
N SER A 56 1.44 8.24 11.28
CA SER A 56 2.16 7.97 10.03
C SER A 56 1.61 6.69 9.41
N PHE A 57 1.27 6.75 8.12
CA PHE A 57 0.65 5.65 7.40
C PHE A 57 1.63 5.03 6.42
N LEU A 58 1.68 3.70 6.41
CA LEU A 58 2.31 2.91 5.36
C LEU A 58 1.21 2.29 4.51
N THR A 59 1.22 2.56 3.21
CA THR A 59 0.14 2.17 2.29
C THR A 59 0.68 1.30 1.18
N VAL A 60 0.07 0.13 1.00
CA VAL A 60 0.37 -0.80 -0.08
C VAL A 60 -0.91 -1.02 -0.89
N TYR A 61 -0.83 -0.84 -2.20
CA TYR A 61 -1.90 -1.14 -3.14
C TYR A 61 -1.60 -2.45 -3.88
N PHE A 62 -2.64 -3.24 -4.12
CA PHE A 62 -2.59 -4.51 -4.86
C PHE A 62 -2.96 -4.34 -6.34
N THR A 63 -3.29 -3.12 -6.74
CA THR A 63 -3.58 -2.77 -8.13
C THR A 63 -3.18 -1.32 -8.36
N ASP A 64 -3.20 -0.89 -9.62
CA ASP A 64 -2.83 0.47 -10.03
C ASP A 64 -3.68 1.52 -9.29
N PRO A 65 -3.07 2.40 -8.47
CA PRO A 65 -3.79 3.42 -7.70
C PRO A 65 -4.68 4.34 -8.53
N VAL A 66 -4.34 4.57 -9.82
CA VAL A 66 -5.11 5.40 -10.74
C VAL A 66 -6.54 4.87 -10.91
N LYS A 67 -6.72 3.54 -10.86
CA LYS A 67 -8.00 2.88 -11.15
C LYS A 67 -8.87 2.69 -9.91
N ILE A 68 -8.27 2.64 -8.71
CA ILE A 68 -8.95 2.22 -7.47
C ILE A 68 -10.24 3.00 -7.20
N CYS A 69 -10.23 4.33 -7.36
CA CYS A 69 -11.40 5.17 -7.10
C CYS A 69 -12.18 5.58 -8.36
N THR A 70 -11.80 5.10 -9.54
CA THR A 70 -12.34 5.56 -10.82
C THR A 70 -13.06 4.43 -11.55
N THR A 71 -12.31 3.47 -12.11
CA THR A 71 -12.88 2.34 -12.85
C THR A 71 -12.98 1.07 -12.01
N GLY A 72 -12.09 0.91 -11.02
CA GLY A 72 -11.92 -0.32 -10.26
C GLY A 72 -11.50 -1.51 -11.14
N ARG A 73 -11.53 -2.70 -10.55
CA ARG A 73 -11.42 -3.98 -11.28
C ARG A 73 -12.79 -4.56 -11.59
N SER A 74 -12.89 -5.27 -12.70
CA SER A 74 -14.06 -6.10 -13.00
C SER A 74 -13.99 -7.44 -12.25
N ALA A 75 -15.10 -8.18 -12.23
CA ALA A 75 -15.15 -9.51 -11.64
C ALA A 75 -14.22 -10.50 -12.36
N GLU A 76 -14.10 -10.39 -13.68
CA GLU A 76 -13.21 -11.22 -14.50
C GLU A 76 -11.74 -10.93 -14.20
N GLN A 77 -11.38 -9.64 -14.08
CA GLN A 77 -10.02 -9.25 -13.67
C GLN A 77 -9.69 -9.78 -12.28
N PHE A 78 -10.61 -9.64 -11.32
CA PHE A 78 -10.43 -10.18 -9.99
C PHE A 78 -10.28 -11.71 -10.00
N ALA A 79 -11.08 -12.42 -10.81
CA ALA A 79 -10.96 -13.87 -10.94
C ALA A 79 -9.63 -14.32 -11.55
N SER A 80 -9.08 -13.56 -12.50
CA SER A 80 -7.80 -13.89 -13.14
C SER A 80 -6.57 -13.48 -12.33
N GLU A 81 -6.63 -12.32 -11.66
CA GLU A 81 -5.49 -11.74 -10.93
C GLU A 81 -5.52 -12.10 -9.43
N GLY A 82 -6.65 -12.59 -8.93
CA GLY A 82 -6.90 -12.73 -7.51
C GLY A 82 -6.87 -11.39 -6.79
N THR A 83 -6.22 -11.35 -5.63
CA THR A 83 -6.15 -10.18 -4.76
C THR A 83 -5.50 -8.96 -5.42
N GLY A 84 -4.64 -9.14 -6.43
CA GLY A 84 -3.96 -8.03 -7.10
C GLY A 84 -3.16 -8.41 -8.34
N SER A 85 -2.92 -7.43 -9.22
CA SER A 85 -2.08 -7.60 -10.41
C SER A 85 -0.62 -7.25 -10.17
N ASN A 86 -0.35 -6.33 -9.25
CA ASN A 86 0.97 -5.84 -8.89
C ASN A 86 0.93 -5.30 -7.45
N LEU A 87 2.09 -5.10 -6.84
CA LEU A 87 2.21 -4.40 -5.56
C LEU A 87 2.73 -2.99 -5.78
N TYR A 88 2.13 -2.01 -5.14
CA TYR A 88 2.58 -0.62 -5.17
C TYR A 88 2.73 -0.09 -3.75
N ILE A 89 3.81 0.62 -3.48
CA ILE A 89 4.00 1.33 -2.22
C ILE A 89 3.83 2.83 -2.44
N GLN A 90 2.94 3.44 -1.66
CA GLN A 90 2.78 4.88 -1.73
C GLN A 90 3.99 5.57 -1.11
N ASN A 91 4.75 6.30 -1.93
CA ASN A 91 5.99 6.95 -1.49
C ASN A 91 5.84 8.47 -1.33
N ASN A 92 4.68 9.05 -1.61
CA ASN A 92 4.40 10.47 -1.43
C ASN A 92 2.89 10.73 -1.28
N THR A 93 2.48 11.99 -1.20
CA THR A 93 1.07 12.38 -1.00
C THR A 93 0.16 12.19 -2.21
N SER A 94 0.73 11.88 -3.38
CA SER A 94 0.05 11.50 -4.63
C SER A 94 0.05 9.97 -4.78
N PRO A 95 -1.10 9.29 -4.55
CA PRO A 95 -1.19 7.84 -4.69
C PRO A 95 -0.85 7.33 -6.10
N GLU A 96 -1.16 8.10 -7.14
CA GLU A 96 -0.85 7.74 -8.54
C GLU A 96 0.66 7.68 -8.82
N ALA A 97 1.47 8.33 -7.99
CA ALA A 97 2.93 8.28 -8.08
C ALA A 97 3.54 7.17 -7.21
N SER A 98 2.74 6.20 -6.76
CA SER A 98 3.23 5.04 -6.01
C SER A 98 4.27 4.25 -6.82
N ILE A 99 5.27 3.71 -6.12
CA ILE A 99 6.30 2.89 -6.75
C ILE A 99 5.78 1.46 -6.87
N ARG A 100 5.85 0.89 -8.08
CA ARG A 100 5.62 -0.55 -8.29
C ARG A 100 6.76 -1.33 -7.61
N LEU A 101 6.40 -2.26 -6.74
CA LEU A 101 7.34 -3.22 -6.16
C LEU A 101 7.56 -4.38 -7.13
N PHE A 102 8.69 -5.04 -6.93
CA PHE A 102 9.06 -6.24 -7.68
C PHE A 102 8.05 -7.36 -7.48
N SER A 103 7.86 -8.17 -8.54
CA SER A 103 6.90 -9.28 -8.53
C SER A 103 7.56 -10.64 -8.35
N THR A 104 8.89 -10.72 -8.52
CA THR A 104 9.67 -11.96 -8.38
C THR A 104 10.88 -11.75 -7.47
N VAL A 105 11.42 -12.86 -6.94
CA VAL A 105 12.66 -12.85 -6.15
C VAL A 105 13.83 -12.34 -6.99
N GLU A 106 13.92 -12.78 -8.25
CA GLU A 106 14.94 -12.33 -9.18
C GLU A 106 14.91 -10.79 -9.38
N GLU A 107 13.72 -10.21 -9.54
CA GLU A 107 13.58 -8.75 -9.66
C GLU A 107 13.98 -8.05 -8.34
N ALA A 108 13.64 -8.64 -7.19
CA ALA A 108 14.02 -8.12 -5.87
C ALA A 108 15.55 -8.09 -5.67
N GLU A 109 16.23 -9.19 -6.00
CA GLU A 109 17.68 -9.36 -5.83
C GLU A 109 18.49 -8.36 -6.69
N ASN A 110 17.92 -8.00 -7.84
CA ASN A 110 18.50 -7.04 -8.77
C ASN A 110 18.12 -5.58 -8.47
N THR A 111 17.23 -5.31 -7.50
CA THR A 111 16.76 -3.96 -7.16
C THR A 111 17.40 -3.45 -5.86
N LYS A 112 18.43 -2.59 -5.97
CA LYS A 112 18.99 -1.89 -4.80
C LYS A 112 18.03 -0.81 -4.27
N PRO A 113 17.98 -0.54 -2.96
CA PRO A 113 18.81 -1.09 -1.87
C PRO A 113 18.19 -2.32 -1.17
N TRP A 114 17.23 -3.03 -1.78
CA TRP A 114 16.63 -4.21 -1.16
C TRP A 114 17.68 -5.29 -0.95
N THR A 115 17.59 -5.95 0.20
CA THR A 115 18.49 -7.03 0.60
C THR A 115 17.67 -8.20 1.10
N ILE A 116 18.20 -9.41 0.90
CA ILE A 116 17.56 -10.63 1.41
C ILE A 116 17.53 -10.56 2.94
N ALA A 117 16.32 -10.60 3.49
CA ALA A 117 16.11 -10.87 4.91
C ALA A 117 16.06 -12.39 5.14
N SER A 118 16.23 -12.84 6.39
CA SER A 118 16.14 -14.27 6.71
C SER A 118 14.71 -14.79 6.48
N CYS A 119 14.54 -15.77 5.60
CA CYS A 119 13.37 -16.65 5.62
C CYS A 119 13.53 -17.65 6.78
N LEU A 120 12.53 -17.76 7.66
CA LEU A 120 12.49 -18.82 8.65
C LEU A 120 12.16 -20.14 7.92
N THR A 121 13.07 -21.10 7.95
CA THR A 121 12.86 -22.48 7.49
C THR A 121 12.23 -23.33 8.57
#